data_AF-A0A2E6LR24-F1
#
_entry.id   AF-A0A2E6LR24-F1
#
_cell.length_a   1.000
_cell.length_b   1.000
_cell.length_c   1.000
_cell.angle_alpha   90.00
_cell.angle_beta   90.00
_cell.angle_gamma   90.00
#
_symmetry.space_group_name_H-M   'P 1'
#
loop_
_entity.id
_entity.type
_entity.pdbx_description
1 polymer ?
#
loop_
_entity_poly.entity_id
_entity_poly.type
_entity_poly.pdbx_seq_one_letter_code
_entity_poly.pdbx_strand_id
1 'polypeptide(L)'
;MVFPTRGAFSPSAKRSAMTLAAGNSHRRSVICALAWVALLVGCSHTPATLTDQDVPGSLRHQRLLFVGAHPDDEWVLMPVFVEACVFNGATCHFVSATRGEWGCFETLGQPDLDACAGIREREFRRSAAIAHGSAEVLDWEDLFYAHSGGGVRRNLTRWSQREGGREHLVEALVSLLQRFDPDVVFGLDPRHGATCHPSHRAVSLILIDAVRRLPAIQRPRVLFENAFAVQERMTPEMLDASARGAMFPWPTGSAGTLYYDGNRSLPNGRRAIEYQVDALRAHASQFPELPAEIRIDADASALRIPLADLADIDPAEELCTALDLGDYRTVDKSLAHVFRRIEALAAAAPPGIAVHLVQGGATVLQVGLLDSTGHQSRKDFGLRDVQLVVGAASREEADAALDAIERIVSRYVNAPP
;
A
#
# COMPACT_ATOMS: atom_id res chain seq x y z
N MET A 1 -39.92 -33.45 40.59
CA MET A 1 -41.14 -34.20 40.23
C MET A 1 -41.03 -34.56 38.76
N VAL A 2 -40.96 -35.87 38.45
CA VAL A 2 -41.35 -36.53 37.19
C VAL A 2 -40.54 -36.24 35.90
N PHE A 3 -39.67 -37.23 35.58
CA PHE A 3 -39.21 -37.76 34.27
C PHE A 3 -40.36 -37.95 33.23
N PRO A 4 -40.17 -38.24 31.91
CA PRO A 4 -39.17 -39.18 31.34
C PRO A 4 -38.63 -38.89 29.89
N THR A 5 -37.39 -39.23 29.50
CA THR A 5 -36.76 -40.48 28.96
C THR A 5 -36.88 -40.80 27.45
N ARG A 6 -35.73 -41.28 26.90
CA ARG A 6 -35.50 -42.33 25.85
C ARG A 6 -35.89 -41.97 24.40
N GLY A 7 -35.23 -42.41 23.33
CA GLY A 7 -34.10 -43.33 23.03
C GLY A 7 -33.73 -43.08 21.53
N ALA A 8 -32.86 -43.79 20.81
CA ALA A 8 -32.14 -45.04 20.99
C ALA A 8 -31.01 -45.12 19.94
N PHE A 9 -30.01 -45.96 20.24
CA PHE A 9 -28.97 -46.48 19.36
C PHE A 9 -29.54 -47.39 18.25
N SER A 10 -28.85 -47.48 17.10
CA SER A 10 -28.46 -48.78 16.51
C SER A 10 -27.40 -48.64 15.40
N PRO A 11 -26.36 -49.52 15.37
CA PRO A 11 -25.31 -49.59 14.35
C PRO A 11 -25.61 -50.64 13.27
N SER A 12 -24.96 -50.53 12.11
CA SER A 12 -24.87 -51.66 11.17
C SER A 12 -23.55 -51.65 10.39
N ALA A 13 -22.76 -52.67 10.66
CA ALA A 13 -21.56 -53.04 9.94
C ALA A 13 -21.92 -53.78 8.64
N LYS A 14 -21.13 -53.59 7.58
CA LYS A 14 -20.85 -54.67 6.63
C LYS A 14 -19.36 -54.74 6.32
N ARG A 15 -18.77 -55.85 6.77
CA ARG A 15 -17.53 -56.42 6.26
C ARG A 15 -17.77 -56.88 4.83
N SER A 16 -16.76 -56.72 3.97
CA SER A 16 -16.49 -57.69 2.90
C SER A 16 -14.98 -57.77 2.75
N ALA A 17 -14.48 -58.94 3.13
CA ALA A 17 -13.14 -59.40 2.83
C ALA A 17 -13.06 -59.72 1.33
N MET A 18 -11.94 -59.40 0.70
CA MET A 18 -11.53 -60.13 -0.49
C MET A 18 -10.03 -60.34 -0.48
N THR A 19 -9.70 -61.57 -0.84
CA THR A 19 -8.51 -62.33 -0.50
C THR A 19 -7.33 -62.00 -1.41
N LEU A 20 -6.14 -62.13 -0.84
CA LEU A 20 -4.82 -62.12 -1.45
C LEU A 20 -4.69 -63.04 -2.68
N ALA A 21 -4.00 -62.56 -3.70
CA ALA A 21 -3.21 -63.38 -4.61
C ALA A 21 -1.77 -62.87 -4.58
N ALA A 22 -0.88 -63.70 -4.04
CA ALA A 22 0.56 -63.48 -4.01
C ALA A 22 1.18 -63.85 -5.37
N GLY A 23 1.99 -62.96 -5.92
CA GLY A 23 2.82 -63.19 -7.11
C GLY A 23 4.26 -62.77 -6.83
N ASN A 24 5.13 -63.77 -6.68
CA ASN A 24 6.57 -63.65 -6.46
C ASN A 24 7.27 -62.81 -7.55
N SER A 25 7.98 -61.75 -7.15
CA SER A 25 9.18 -61.28 -7.85
C SER A 25 10.12 -60.52 -6.90
N HIS A 26 10.67 -61.24 -5.92
CA HIS A 26 11.91 -60.82 -5.28
C HIS A 26 13.08 -61.01 -6.23
N ARG A 27 13.72 -59.90 -6.63
CA ARG A 27 15.17 -59.70 -6.81
C ARG A 27 15.40 -58.59 -7.85
N ARG A 28 15.35 -57.32 -7.41
CA ARG A 28 16.08 -56.17 -8.04
C ARG A 28 15.91 -54.79 -7.38
N SER A 29 15.18 -54.62 -6.28
CA SER A 29 14.81 -53.26 -5.81
C SER A 29 15.42 -52.78 -4.49
N VAL A 30 16.54 -53.35 -4.02
CA VAL A 30 17.13 -52.94 -2.71
C VAL A 30 18.15 -51.81 -2.82
N ILE A 31 18.56 -51.37 -4.03
CA ILE A 31 19.55 -50.29 -4.19
C ILE A 31 18.92 -48.90 -4.46
N CYS A 32 17.65 -48.80 -4.84
CA CYS A 32 17.00 -47.49 -5.10
C CYS A 32 16.27 -46.86 -3.90
N ALA A 33 16.05 -47.60 -2.80
CA ALA A 33 15.24 -47.09 -1.68
C ALA A 33 16.02 -46.21 -0.68
N LEU A 34 17.36 -46.21 -0.71
CA LEU A 34 18.19 -45.37 0.17
C LEU A 34 18.63 -44.04 -0.48
N ALA A 35 18.44 -43.88 -1.80
CA ALA A 35 18.71 -42.61 -2.50
C ALA A 35 17.52 -41.62 -2.42
N TRP A 36 16.31 -42.07 -2.07
CA TRP A 36 15.13 -41.22 -1.98
C TRP A 36 14.87 -40.62 -0.59
N VAL A 37 15.46 -41.19 0.47
CA VAL A 37 15.34 -40.61 1.83
C VAL A 37 16.32 -39.44 2.04
N ALA A 38 17.40 -39.36 1.26
CA ALA A 38 18.35 -38.24 1.31
C ALA A 38 17.90 -37.00 0.49
N LEU A 39 16.82 -37.11 -0.31
CA LEU A 39 16.22 -36.00 -1.06
C LEU A 39 14.99 -35.37 -0.35
N LEU A 40 14.67 -35.87 0.85
CA LEU A 40 13.67 -35.31 1.77
C LEU A 40 14.34 -34.65 2.99
N VAL A 41 15.57 -34.15 2.84
CA VAL A 41 16.06 -33.09 3.71
C VAL A 41 15.21 -31.87 3.37
N GLY A 42 14.11 -31.73 4.10
CA GLY A 42 13.23 -30.59 3.99
C GLY A 42 14.06 -29.32 4.01
N CYS A 43 13.70 -28.37 3.14
CA CYS A 43 14.09 -26.99 3.29
C CYS A 43 13.52 -26.51 4.63
N SER A 44 14.23 -26.81 5.71
CA SER A 44 14.15 -26.10 6.97
C SER A 44 14.46 -24.67 6.60
N HIS A 45 13.42 -23.88 6.34
CA HIS A 45 13.52 -22.44 6.27
C HIS A 45 14.00 -22.06 7.65
N THR A 46 15.32 -21.89 7.77
CA THR A 46 15.92 -21.38 8.99
C THR A 46 15.28 -20.00 9.11
N PRO A 47 14.48 -19.71 10.14
CA PRO A 47 13.88 -18.40 10.28
C PRO A 47 15.01 -17.39 10.15
N ALA A 48 14.87 -16.47 9.19
CA ALA A 48 15.88 -15.48 8.89
C ALA A 48 16.28 -14.84 10.22
N THR A 49 17.52 -15.11 10.64
CA THR A 49 18.01 -14.56 11.90
C THR A 49 18.07 -13.07 11.70
N LEU A 50 17.33 -12.31 12.53
CA LEU A 50 17.32 -10.86 12.51
C LEU A 50 18.77 -10.37 12.62
N THR A 51 19.39 -9.99 11.50
CA THR A 51 20.70 -9.37 11.54
C THR A 51 20.46 -7.90 11.85
N ASP A 52 20.76 -7.47 13.07
CA ASP A 52 20.88 -6.05 13.44
C ASP A 52 22.06 -5.43 12.66
N GLN A 53 21.92 -5.30 11.33
CA GLN A 53 22.84 -4.52 10.53
C GLN A 53 22.61 -3.04 10.88
N ASP A 54 23.66 -2.39 11.37
CA ASP A 54 23.66 -0.98 11.72
C ASP A 54 23.57 -0.12 10.45
N VAL A 55 22.34 0.11 9.98
CA VAL A 55 22.04 0.94 8.80
C VAL A 55 22.77 2.30 8.86
N PRO A 56 22.73 3.07 9.98
CA PRO A 56 23.36 4.38 10.08
C PRO A 56 24.85 4.44 9.73
N GLY A 57 25.66 3.51 10.25
CA GLY A 57 27.10 3.50 10.02
C GLY A 57 27.46 3.38 8.54
N SER A 58 26.63 2.65 7.79
CA SER A 58 26.80 2.48 6.34
C SER A 58 26.40 3.70 5.50
N LEU A 59 25.61 4.62 6.08
CA LEU A 59 25.07 5.81 5.39
C LEU A 59 25.92 7.08 5.56
N ARG A 60 26.99 7.03 6.35
CA ARG A 60 27.85 8.18 6.61
C ARG A 60 28.51 8.70 5.33
N HIS A 61 28.47 10.01 5.10
CA HIS A 61 28.99 10.70 3.91
C HIS A 61 28.42 10.24 2.56
N GLN A 62 27.33 9.47 2.56
CA GLN A 62 26.66 9.02 1.34
C GLN A 62 25.73 10.10 0.77
N ARG A 63 25.28 9.89 -0.46
CA ARG A 63 24.25 10.67 -1.14
C ARG A 63 22.94 9.88 -1.07
N LEU A 64 21.97 10.40 -0.34
CA LEU A 64 20.70 9.74 -0.05
C LEU A 64 19.56 10.42 -0.82
N LEU A 65 18.82 9.62 -1.58
CA LEU A 65 17.65 10.09 -2.31
C LEU A 65 16.39 9.43 -1.72
N PHE A 66 15.38 10.20 -1.36
CA PHE A 66 14.03 9.69 -1.13
C PHE A 66 13.17 9.93 -2.38
N VAL A 67 12.36 8.94 -2.77
CA VAL A 67 11.34 9.07 -3.80
C VAL A 67 9.99 8.56 -3.26
N GLY A 68 9.07 9.50 -3.03
CA GLY A 68 7.69 9.24 -2.61
C GLY A 68 6.68 9.66 -3.67
N ALA A 69 5.42 9.33 -3.45
CA ALA A 69 4.35 9.75 -4.35
C ALA A 69 3.84 11.15 -4.01
N HIS A 70 3.64 11.45 -2.73
CA HIS A 70 2.99 12.68 -2.27
C HIS A 70 3.87 13.49 -1.29
N PRO A 71 3.58 14.79 -1.15
CA PRO A 71 4.12 15.65 -0.10
C PRO A 71 3.66 15.22 1.30
N ASP A 72 4.45 14.38 1.96
CA ASP A 72 4.30 13.88 3.34
C ASP A 72 5.03 12.56 3.47
N ASP A 73 4.94 11.68 2.47
CA ASP A 73 5.48 10.31 2.45
C ASP A 73 6.87 10.14 3.08
N GLU A 74 7.76 11.14 2.99
CA GLU A 74 9.10 11.08 3.57
C GLU A 74 9.14 11.07 5.11
N TRP A 75 8.05 11.45 5.77
CA TRP A 75 7.94 11.52 7.23
C TRP A 75 8.35 10.20 7.88
N VAL A 76 8.02 9.07 7.24
CA VAL A 76 8.25 7.72 7.74
C VAL A 76 9.75 7.39 7.87
N LEU A 77 10.59 7.96 7.01
CA LEU A 77 12.05 7.75 7.02
C LEU A 77 12.82 8.92 7.63
N MET A 78 12.14 9.96 8.11
CA MET A 78 12.79 11.16 8.66
C MET A 78 13.85 10.86 9.73
N PRO A 79 13.65 9.88 10.66
CA PRO A 79 14.69 9.51 11.63
C PRO A 79 16.01 9.09 10.97
N VAL A 80 15.95 8.26 9.92
CA VAL A 80 17.11 7.79 9.15
C VAL A 80 17.83 8.96 8.50
N PHE A 81 17.06 9.83 7.83
CA PHE A 81 17.61 10.98 7.13
C PHE A 81 18.25 11.97 8.12
N VAL A 82 17.59 12.32 9.22
CA VAL A 82 18.18 13.27 10.18
C VAL A 82 19.50 12.74 10.75
N GLU A 83 19.59 11.47 11.15
CA GLU A 83 20.86 10.90 11.61
C GLU A 83 21.94 10.96 10.52
N ALA A 84 21.61 10.55 9.30
CA ALA A 84 22.56 10.49 8.20
C ALA A 84 23.03 11.90 7.76
N CYS A 85 22.10 12.79 7.47
CA CYS A 85 22.37 14.07 6.83
C CYS A 85 22.86 15.13 7.83
N VAL A 86 22.21 15.21 9.00
CA VAL A 86 22.53 16.25 9.99
C VAL A 86 23.75 15.87 10.82
N PHE A 87 23.88 14.59 11.19
CA PHE A 87 24.89 14.15 12.16
C PHE A 87 26.03 13.33 11.55
N ASN A 88 25.85 12.76 10.35
CA ASN A 88 26.83 11.89 9.70
C ASN A 88 27.31 12.41 8.33
N GLY A 89 27.02 13.66 7.97
CA GLY A 89 27.58 14.33 6.80
C GLY A 89 27.09 13.79 5.45
N ALA A 90 26.00 13.02 5.43
CA ALA A 90 25.36 12.61 4.19
C ALA A 90 24.74 13.83 3.46
N THR A 91 24.63 13.75 2.13
CA THR A 91 23.89 14.72 1.32
C THR A 91 22.54 14.16 0.96
N CYS A 92 21.46 14.89 1.21
CA CYS A 92 20.12 14.35 1.10
C CYS A 92 19.21 15.14 0.17
N HIS A 93 18.42 14.40 -0.61
CA HIS A 93 17.47 14.94 -1.56
C HIS A 93 16.16 14.16 -1.48
N PHE A 94 15.04 14.89 -1.52
CA PHE A 94 13.70 14.35 -1.38
C PHE A 94 12.91 14.65 -2.64
N VAL A 95 12.25 13.64 -3.20
CA VAL A 95 11.44 13.79 -4.40
C VAL A 95 10.04 13.30 -4.14
N SER A 96 9.07 14.13 -4.52
CA SER A 96 7.66 13.75 -4.58
C SER A 96 7.21 13.68 -6.03
N ALA A 97 6.53 12.60 -6.42
CA ALA A 97 6.03 12.45 -7.78
C ALA A 97 4.92 13.47 -8.09
N THR A 98 4.03 13.73 -7.14
CA THR A 98 2.88 14.63 -7.30
C THR A 98 2.98 15.84 -6.38
N ARG A 99 2.05 16.78 -6.51
CA ARG A 99 1.96 17.94 -5.61
C ARG A 99 0.96 17.72 -4.48
N GLY A 100 0.33 16.55 -4.43
CA GLY A 100 -0.64 16.18 -3.41
C GLY A 100 -1.95 16.96 -3.47
N GLU A 101 -2.37 17.37 -4.68
CA GLU A 101 -3.50 18.26 -4.96
C GLU A 101 -4.78 17.94 -4.18
N TRP A 102 -5.03 16.66 -3.86
CA TRP A 102 -6.25 16.21 -3.19
C TRP A 102 -6.16 16.18 -1.66
N GLY A 103 -4.97 16.25 -1.08
CA GLY A 103 -4.75 15.97 0.35
C GLY A 103 -5.38 16.97 1.31
N CYS A 104 -5.74 18.18 0.87
CA CYS A 104 -6.31 19.21 1.75
C CYS A 104 -7.84 19.20 1.81
N PHE A 105 -8.48 18.39 0.97
CA PHE A 105 -9.94 18.43 0.84
C PHE A 105 -10.61 17.99 2.14
N GLU A 106 -10.21 16.85 2.71
CA GLU A 106 -10.82 16.30 3.93
C GLU A 106 -10.35 17.02 5.19
N THR A 107 -9.06 17.38 5.26
CA THR A 107 -8.42 17.91 6.46
C THR A 107 -8.64 19.41 6.67
N LEU A 108 -8.60 20.19 5.59
CA LEU A 108 -8.71 21.65 5.64
C LEU A 108 -10.01 22.17 5.01
N GLY A 109 -10.80 21.30 4.37
CA GLY A 109 -11.97 21.73 3.60
C GLY A 109 -11.57 22.64 2.42
N GLN A 110 -10.36 22.47 1.87
CA GLN A 110 -9.85 23.29 0.77
C GLN A 110 -10.17 22.62 -0.58
N PRO A 111 -11.15 23.14 -1.36
CA PRO A 111 -11.52 22.53 -2.64
C PRO A 111 -10.64 22.99 -3.82
N ASP A 112 -9.86 24.06 -3.67
CA ASP A 112 -8.94 24.53 -4.72
C ASP A 112 -7.67 23.68 -4.71
N LEU A 113 -7.57 22.80 -5.71
CA LEU A 113 -6.44 21.89 -5.93
C LEU A 113 -5.10 22.62 -6.06
N ASP A 114 -5.06 23.78 -6.73
CA ASP A 114 -3.81 24.53 -6.92
C ASP A 114 -3.38 25.21 -5.61
N ALA A 115 -4.36 25.70 -4.85
CA ALA A 115 -4.10 26.23 -3.51
C ALA A 115 -3.59 25.14 -2.56
N CYS A 116 -4.19 23.95 -2.60
CA CYS A 116 -3.75 22.79 -1.81
C CYS A 116 -2.33 22.36 -2.19
N ALA A 117 -2.08 22.16 -3.49
CA ALA A 117 -0.76 21.82 -4.02
C ALA A 117 0.32 22.80 -3.54
N GLY A 118 0.03 24.10 -3.62
CA GLY A 118 0.95 25.14 -3.14
C GLY A 118 1.21 25.09 -1.63
N ILE A 119 0.22 24.71 -0.80
CA ILE A 119 0.41 24.49 0.64
C ILE A 119 1.34 23.30 0.86
N ARG A 120 0.97 22.14 0.31
CA ARG A 120 1.68 20.87 0.51
C ARG A 120 3.11 20.89 0.00
N GLU A 121 3.38 21.57 -1.11
CA GLU A 121 4.73 21.80 -1.60
C GLU A 121 5.62 22.59 -0.62
N ARG A 122 5.06 23.58 0.08
CA ARG A 122 5.82 24.36 1.08
C ARG A 122 6.08 23.52 2.32
N GLU A 123 5.11 22.70 2.71
CA GLU A 123 5.21 21.75 3.82
C GLU A 123 6.30 20.70 3.54
N PHE A 124 6.31 20.11 2.34
CA PHE A 124 7.35 19.17 1.90
C PHE A 124 8.75 19.77 1.92
N ARG A 125 8.92 20.99 1.39
CA ARG A 125 10.22 21.68 1.45
C ARG A 125 10.64 21.97 2.90
N ARG A 126 9.70 22.29 3.79
CA ARG A 126 9.98 22.49 5.22
C ARG A 126 10.39 21.18 5.89
N SER A 127 9.71 20.08 5.57
CA SER A 127 10.02 18.75 6.08
C SER A 127 11.41 18.29 5.64
N ALA A 128 11.75 18.40 4.35
CA ALA A 128 13.09 18.11 3.84
C ALA A 128 14.20 18.94 4.54
N ALA A 129 13.91 20.20 4.87
CA ALA A 129 14.84 21.07 5.58
C ALA A 129 15.16 20.60 7.01
N ILE A 130 14.29 19.81 7.66
CA ILE A 130 14.54 19.20 8.98
C ILE A 130 15.78 18.29 8.92
N ALA A 131 15.95 17.56 7.82
CA ALA A 131 17.12 16.72 7.56
C ALA A 131 18.25 17.46 6.83
N HIS A 132 18.23 18.80 6.76
CA HIS A 132 19.16 19.60 5.95
C HIS A 132 19.19 19.17 4.45
N GLY A 133 18.09 18.58 3.97
CA GLY A 133 17.96 18.11 2.60
C GLY A 133 17.42 19.17 1.64
N SER A 134 17.52 18.87 0.35
CA SER A 134 16.84 19.60 -0.72
C SER A 134 15.60 18.82 -1.18
N ALA A 135 14.66 19.48 -1.86
CA ALA A 135 13.42 18.87 -2.31
C ALA A 135 13.04 19.26 -3.75
N GLU A 136 12.55 18.29 -4.52
CA GLU A 136 12.04 18.44 -5.90
C GLU A 136 10.66 17.78 -6.02
N VAL A 137 9.78 18.33 -6.85
CA VAL A 137 8.47 17.74 -7.17
C VAL A 137 8.39 17.51 -8.67
N LEU A 138 8.05 16.30 -9.09
CA LEU A 138 7.99 15.93 -10.52
C LEU A 138 6.72 16.41 -11.22
N ASP A 139 5.71 16.83 -10.44
CA ASP A 139 4.45 17.42 -10.92
C ASP A 139 3.60 16.46 -11.78
N TRP A 140 3.61 15.17 -11.44
CA TRP A 140 2.64 14.22 -11.97
C TRP A 140 1.29 14.42 -11.26
N GLU A 141 0.19 14.14 -11.97
CA GLU A 141 -1.16 14.28 -11.42
C GLU A 141 -1.34 13.47 -10.13
N ASP A 142 -1.83 14.09 -9.06
CA ASP A 142 -2.28 13.37 -7.89
C ASP A 142 -3.61 12.63 -8.16
N LEU A 143 -3.60 11.31 -7.92
CA LEU A 143 -4.66 10.39 -8.30
C LEU A 143 -5.12 9.57 -7.10
N PHE A 144 -6.43 9.62 -6.83
CA PHE A 144 -7.06 8.86 -5.76
C PHE A 144 -7.88 7.71 -6.35
N TYR A 145 -7.32 6.50 -6.33
CA TYR A 145 -8.03 5.27 -6.72
C TYR A 145 -8.09 4.27 -5.58
N ALA A 146 -8.92 3.24 -5.76
CA ALA A 146 -9.01 2.11 -4.84
C ALA A 146 -7.63 1.49 -4.58
N HIS A 147 -7.39 1.10 -3.33
CA HIS A 147 -6.13 0.59 -2.80
C HIS A 147 -5.89 -0.87 -3.24
N SER A 148 -5.73 -1.07 -4.54
CA SER A 148 -5.59 -2.38 -5.19
C SER A 148 -4.62 -2.33 -6.37
N GLY A 149 -4.20 -3.51 -6.87
CA GLY A 149 -3.42 -3.61 -8.10
C GLY A 149 -4.12 -2.99 -9.32
N GLY A 150 -5.46 -2.95 -9.31
CA GLY A 150 -6.25 -2.22 -10.29
C GLY A 150 -6.00 -0.71 -10.25
N GLY A 151 -5.93 -0.12 -9.04
CA GLY A 151 -5.56 1.28 -8.84
C GLY A 151 -4.15 1.60 -9.32
N VAL A 152 -3.17 0.73 -9.01
CA VAL A 152 -1.78 0.88 -9.47
C VAL A 152 -1.70 0.96 -11.00
N ARG A 153 -2.36 0.01 -11.69
CA ARG A 153 -2.39 -0.02 -13.15
C ARG A 153 -3.07 1.23 -13.74
N ARG A 154 -4.11 1.76 -13.09
CA ARG A 154 -4.76 3.01 -13.51
C ARG A 154 -3.84 4.20 -13.36
N ASN A 155 -3.11 4.35 -12.24
CA ASN A 155 -2.12 5.41 -12.05
C ASN A 155 -1.04 5.37 -13.14
N LEU A 156 -0.44 4.20 -13.35
CA LEU A 156 0.57 4.02 -14.39
C LEU A 156 0.04 4.38 -15.78
N THR A 157 -1.20 3.97 -16.10
CA THR A 157 -1.83 4.29 -17.40
C THR A 157 -2.06 5.79 -17.53
N ARG A 158 -2.61 6.42 -16.50
CA ARG A 158 -2.97 7.84 -16.50
C ARG A 158 -1.74 8.75 -16.59
N TRP A 159 -0.73 8.50 -15.77
CA TRP A 159 0.54 9.21 -15.86
C TRP A 159 1.21 8.97 -17.21
N SER A 160 1.23 7.74 -17.72
CA SER A 160 1.79 7.47 -19.05
C SER A 160 1.07 8.24 -20.15
N GLN A 161 -0.26 8.39 -20.07
CA GLN A 161 -1.00 9.18 -21.06
C GLN A 161 -0.66 10.67 -20.99
N ARG A 162 -0.47 11.23 -19.78
CA ARG A 162 -0.15 12.65 -19.58
C ARG A 162 1.29 13.00 -19.93
N GLU A 163 2.24 12.16 -19.53
CA GLU A 163 3.68 12.42 -19.69
C GLU A 163 4.24 11.98 -21.05
N GLY A 164 3.40 11.48 -21.96
CA GLY A 164 3.83 11.04 -23.29
C GLY A 164 4.38 9.61 -23.35
N GLY A 165 4.12 8.80 -22.33
CA GLY A 165 4.37 7.36 -22.27
C GLY A 165 5.06 6.93 -20.97
N ARG A 166 5.01 5.63 -20.66
CA ARG A 166 5.75 5.07 -19.50
C ARG A 166 7.24 5.36 -19.58
N GLU A 167 7.78 5.35 -20.80
CA GLU A 167 9.19 5.62 -21.08
C GLU A 167 9.61 7.01 -20.59
N HIS A 168 8.76 8.02 -20.73
CA HIS A 168 9.06 9.38 -20.26
C HIS A 168 9.04 9.48 -18.72
N LEU A 169 8.13 8.77 -18.05
CA LEU A 169 8.13 8.66 -16.58
C LEU A 169 9.43 8.04 -16.06
N VAL A 170 9.86 6.95 -16.71
CA VAL A 170 11.10 6.26 -16.35
C VAL A 170 12.31 7.15 -16.64
N GLU A 171 12.33 7.84 -17.78
CA GLU A 171 13.42 8.73 -18.16
C GLU A 171 13.55 9.93 -17.20
N ALA A 172 12.44 10.46 -16.68
CA ALA A 172 12.47 11.52 -15.67
C ALA A 172 13.22 11.06 -14.41
N LEU A 173 12.97 9.83 -13.94
CA LEU A 173 13.69 9.26 -12.80
C LEU A 173 15.13 8.84 -13.16
N VAL A 174 15.41 8.34 -14.36
CA VAL A 174 16.80 8.09 -14.81
C VAL A 174 17.61 9.38 -14.79
N SER A 175 17.05 10.46 -15.34
CA SER A 175 17.66 11.78 -15.34
C SER A 175 17.88 12.30 -13.92
N LEU A 176 16.93 12.12 -13.01
CA LEU A 176 17.10 12.46 -11.59
C LEU A 176 18.25 11.66 -10.96
N LEU A 177 18.28 10.34 -11.14
CA LEU A 177 19.31 9.47 -10.59
C LEU A 177 20.70 9.82 -11.13
N GLN A 178 20.82 10.21 -12.41
CA GLN A 178 22.08 10.64 -12.99
C GLN A 178 22.53 12.03 -12.51
N ARG A 179 21.59 12.98 -12.34
CA ARG A 179 21.90 14.33 -11.84
C ARG A 179 22.31 14.31 -10.37
N PHE A 180 21.58 13.53 -9.56
CA PHE A 180 21.83 13.45 -8.13
C PHE A 180 22.86 12.39 -7.77
N ASP A 181 23.10 11.38 -8.60
CA ASP A 181 24.09 10.32 -8.38
C ASP A 181 24.03 9.74 -6.94
N PRO A 182 22.87 9.19 -6.51
CA PRO A 182 22.73 8.69 -5.15
C PRO A 182 23.53 7.40 -4.94
N ASP A 183 24.05 7.23 -3.73
CA ASP A 183 24.62 5.94 -3.28
C ASP A 183 23.50 5.01 -2.80
N VAL A 184 22.48 5.59 -2.16
CA VAL A 184 21.31 4.88 -1.63
C VAL A 184 20.03 5.63 -2.00
N VAL A 185 19.07 4.90 -2.55
CA VAL A 185 17.71 5.38 -2.80
C VAL A 185 16.75 4.73 -1.82
N PHE A 186 15.92 5.55 -1.21
CA PHE A 186 14.80 5.16 -0.40
C PHE A 186 13.49 5.37 -1.14
N GLY A 187 12.55 4.47 -0.97
CA GLY A 187 11.17 4.62 -1.43
C GLY A 187 10.20 3.85 -0.55
N LEU A 188 8.93 3.79 -0.94
CA LEU A 188 7.92 2.96 -0.29
C LEU A 188 7.87 1.58 -0.96
N ASP A 189 7.67 0.50 -0.20
CA ASP A 189 7.70 -0.86 -0.77
C ASP A 189 6.71 -1.01 -1.94
N PRO A 190 7.10 -1.47 -3.14
CA PRO A 190 6.17 -1.60 -4.27
C PRO A 190 5.02 -2.60 -4.03
N ARG A 191 5.18 -3.52 -3.07
CA ARG A 191 4.23 -4.59 -2.77
C ARG A 191 3.04 -4.11 -1.93
N HIS A 192 3.27 -3.10 -1.08
CA HIS A 192 2.22 -2.52 -0.23
C HIS A 192 2.20 -0.98 -0.19
N GLY A 193 3.29 -0.28 -0.49
CA GLY A 193 3.33 1.18 -0.56
C GLY A 193 2.98 1.86 0.75
N ALA A 194 3.43 1.30 1.87
CA ALA A 194 3.03 1.63 3.24
C ALA A 194 1.54 1.40 3.60
N THR A 195 0.61 1.96 2.82
CA THR A 195 -0.84 2.00 3.12
C THR A 195 -1.70 1.29 2.10
N CYS A 196 -1.10 0.62 1.12
CA CYS A 196 -1.74 0.13 -0.10
C CYS A 196 -2.22 1.22 -1.07
N HIS A 197 -1.78 2.46 -0.87
CA HIS A 197 -2.08 3.54 -1.79
C HIS A 197 -1.47 3.27 -3.18
N PRO A 198 -2.27 3.35 -4.27
CA PRO A 198 -1.80 2.97 -5.60
C PRO A 198 -0.67 3.87 -6.12
N SER A 199 -0.63 5.16 -5.75
CA SER A 199 0.44 6.08 -6.17
C SER A 199 1.80 5.70 -5.58
N HIS A 200 1.84 5.25 -4.32
CA HIS A 200 3.07 4.86 -3.64
C HIS A 200 3.73 3.69 -4.36
N ARG A 201 2.90 2.73 -4.74
CA ARG A 201 3.36 1.52 -5.44
C ARG A 201 3.73 1.81 -6.89
N ALA A 202 2.94 2.64 -7.57
CA ALA A 202 3.20 3.04 -8.95
C ALA A 202 4.53 3.79 -9.09
N VAL A 203 4.83 4.76 -8.22
CA VAL A 203 6.12 5.48 -8.26
C VAL A 203 7.29 4.54 -7.98
N SER A 204 7.18 3.64 -7.01
CA SER A 204 8.23 2.66 -6.71
C SER A 204 8.50 1.70 -7.87
N LEU A 205 7.47 1.27 -8.60
CA LEU A 205 7.65 0.46 -9.81
C LEU A 205 8.36 1.22 -10.93
N ILE A 206 8.08 2.52 -11.11
CA ILE A 206 8.79 3.36 -12.10
C ILE A 206 10.24 3.58 -11.65
N LEU A 207 10.48 3.79 -10.35
CA LEU A 207 11.82 3.92 -9.78
C LEU A 207 12.66 2.67 -10.02
N ILE A 208 12.11 1.48 -9.78
CA ILE A 208 12.80 0.21 -10.03
C ILE A 208 13.17 0.07 -11.51
N ASP A 209 12.27 0.45 -12.43
CA ASP A 209 12.57 0.46 -13.86
C ASP A 209 13.68 1.45 -14.21
N ALA A 210 13.70 2.63 -13.59
CA ALA A 210 14.76 3.62 -13.78
C ALA A 210 16.13 3.12 -13.28
N VAL A 211 16.19 2.53 -12.08
CA VAL A 211 17.41 1.93 -11.54
C VAL A 211 17.92 0.80 -12.44
N ARG A 212 17.02 -0.02 -13.00
CA ARG A 212 17.40 -1.10 -13.94
C ARG A 212 18.00 -0.56 -15.24
N ARG A 213 17.68 0.66 -15.67
CA ARG A 213 18.26 1.29 -16.87
C ARG A 213 19.66 1.85 -16.66
N LEU A 214 20.03 2.16 -15.41
CA LEU A 214 21.38 2.62 -15.13
C LEU A 214 22.40 1.49 -15.40
N PRO A 215 23.62 1.84 -15.86
CA PRO A 215 24.75 0.92 -15.88
C PRO A 215 24.95 0.28 -14.51
N ALA A 216 25.27 -1.01 -14.46
CA ALA A 216 25.35 -1.76 -13.20
C ALA A 216 26.27 -1.12 -12.13
N ILE A 217 27.37 -0.49 -12.56
CA ILE A 217 28.32 0.21 -11.67
C ILE A 217 27.79 1.54 -11.10
N GLN A 218 26.72 2.08 -11.68
CA GLN A 218 26.06 3.33 -11.27
C GLN A 218 24.74 3.08 -10.54
N ARG A 219 24.36 1.81 -10.31
CA ARG A 219 23.09 1.52 -9.65
C ARG A 219 23.22 1.78 -8.15
N PRO A 220 22.39 2.65 -7.57
CA PRO A 220 22.35 2.81 -6.12
C PRO A 220 21.84 1.53 -5.45
N ARG A 221 22.14 1.38 -4.17
CA ARG A 221 21.37 0.47 -3.32
C ARG A 221 19.95 1.01 -3.17
N VAL A 222 18.94 0.16 -3.28
CA VAL A 222 17.54 0.59 -3.12
C VAL A 222 16.96 -0.06 -1.88
N LEU A 223 16.54 0.77 -0.94
CA LEU A 223 15.90 0.37 0.31
C LEU A 223 14.46 0.86 0.30
N PHE A 224 13.52 -0.03 0.53
CA PHE A 224 12.13 0.34 0.70
C PHE A 224 11.79 0.37 2.17
N GLU A 225 11.10 1.41 2.59
CA GLU A 225 10.34 1.33 3.83
C GLU A 225 9.37 0.15 3.73
N ASN A 226 9.40 -0.70 4.75
CA ASN A 226 8.60 -1.92 4.83
C ASN A 226 7.64 -1.81 6.02
N ALA A 227 6.91 -0.70 6.12
CA ALA A 227 5.95 -0.47 7.19
C ALA A 227 4.69 0.26 6.70
N PHE A 228 3.55 -0.17 7.23
CA PHE A 228 2.63 0.61 8.05
C PHE A 228 1.30 -0.15 8.10
N ALA A 229 0.60 0.07 9.20
CA ALA A 229 -0.63 -0.56 9.60
C ALA A 229 -1.73 -0.53 8.51
N VAL A 230 -2.00 -1.65 7.84
CA VAL A 230 -3.41 -1.94 7.55
C VAL A 230 -4.03 -2.24 8.91
N GLN A 231 -4.69 -1.25 9.50
CA GLN A 231 -5.27 -1.33 10.85
C GLN A 231 -6.11 -2.61 11.01
N GLU A 232 -6.78 -3.02 9.95
CA GLU A 232 -7.61 -4.22 9.86
C GLU A 232 -6.84 -5.54 10.06
N ARG A 233 -5.51 -5.51 9.92
CA ARG A 233 -4.62 -6.66 10.11
C ARG A 233 -3.76 -6.55 11.38
N MET A 234 -3.85 -5.44 12.11
CA MET A 234 -3.11 -5.26 13.36
C MET A 234 -3.78 -6.01 14.51
N THR A 235 -2.97 -6.58 15.40
CA THR A 235 -3.50 -7.03 16.70
C THR A 235 -3.87 -5.81 17.55
N PRO A 236 -4.74 -5.95 18.56
CA PRO A 236 -5.04 -4.85 19.49
C PRO A 236 -3.78 -4.21 20.11
N GLU A 237 -2.75 -4.99 20.40
CA GLU A 237 -1.47 -4.51 20.94
C GLU A 237 -0.70 -3.67 19.92
N MET A 238 -0.71 -4.07 18.65
CA MET A 238 -0.10 -3.30 17.56
C MET A 238 -0.84 -1.99 17.30
N LEU A 239 -2.19 -2.01 17.34
CA LEU A 239 -3.01 -0.80 17.23
C LEU A 239 -2.71 0.18 18.36
N ASP A 240 -2.68 -0.32 19.59
CA ASP A 240 -2.38 0.46 20.79
C ASP A 240 -0.96 1.06 20.76
N ALA A 241 0.03 0.29 20.34
CA ALA A 241 1.40 0.78 20.15
C ALA A 241 1.52 1.76 18.97
N SER A 242 0.83 1.51 17.85
CA SER A 242 0.80 2.41 16.69
C SER A 242 0.18 3.77 17.07
N ALA A 243 -0.88 3.77 17.88
CA ALA A 243 -1.46 4.99 18.45
C ALA A 243 -0.46 5.77 19.35
N ARG A 244 0.60 5.12 19.84
CA ARG A 244 1.72 5.75 20.57
C ARG A 244 2.95 6.06 19.69
N GLY A 245 2.81 5.95 18.36
CA GLY A 245 3.86 6.27 17.40
C GLY A 245 4.81 5.12 17.07
N ALA A 246 4.43 3.86 17.36
CA ALA A 246 5.21 2.70 16.92
C ALA A 246 5.06 2.41 15.42
N MET A 247 6.07 1.74 14.85
CA MET A 247 6.09 1.23 13.48
C MET A 247 6.28 -0.28 13.48
N PHE A 248 5.60 -0.95 12.53
CA PHE A 248 5.58 -2.41 12.46
C PHE A 248 5.82 -2.90 11.03
N PRO A 249 6.59 -3.98 10.84
CA PRO A 249 6.72 -4.62 9.55
C PRO A 249 5.36 -5.19 9.12
N TRP A 250 5.17 -5.29 7.80
CA TRP A 250 3.99 -5.97 7.28
C TRP A 250 3.98 -7.45 7.75
N PRO A 251 2.89 -7.93 8.37
CA PRO A 251 2.90 -9.14 9.21
C PRO A 251 3.16 -10.46 8.47
N THR A 252 3.28 -10.45 7.14
CA THR A 252 3.45 -11.67 6.33
C THR A 252 4.64 -11.61 5.37
N GLY A 253 5.47 -10.55 5.39
CA GLY A 253 6.63 -10.45 4.51
C GLY A 253 7.73 -11.43 4.93
N SER A 254 8.11 -12.35 4.04
CA SER A 254 9.26 -13.26 4.25
C SER A 254 10.62 -12.63 3.89
N ALA A 255 10.60 -11.38 3.43
CA ALA A 255 11.78 -10.66 2.98
C ALA A 255 12.76 -10.40 4.13
N GLY A 256 14.05 -10.41 3.81
CA GLY A 256 15.08 -9.90 4.70
C GLY A 256 14.73 -8.48 5.13
N THR A 257 14.57 -8.26 6.44
CA THR A 257 14.23 -6.96 6.99
C THR A 257 15.42 -6.41 7.76
N LEU A 258 15.91 -5.26 7.31
CA LEU A 258 16.85 -4.42 8.03
C LEU A 258 16.07 -3.54 8.99
N TYR A 259 16.65 -3.22 10.14
CA TYR A 259 16.01 -2.33 11.10
C TYR A 259 16.91 -1.14 11.37
N TYR A 260 16.33 0.05 11.27
CA TYR A 260 16.89 1.25 11.86
C TYR A 260 16.31 1.45 13.27
N ASP A 261 17.17 1.63 14.27
CA ASP A 261 16.73 1.87 15.65
C ASP A 261 16.37 3.34 15.87
N GLY A 262 15.08 3.66 15.78
CA GLY A 262 14.56 5.00 16.02
C GLY A 262 14.68 5.47 17.47
N ASN A 263 14.91 4.57 18.43
CA ASN A 263 15.08 4.95 19.84
C ASN A 263 16.49 5.46 20.16
N ARG A 264 17.42 5.41 19.19
CA ARG A 264 18.80 5.88 19.34
C ARG A 264 18.84 7.37 19.69
N SER A 265 19.66 7.72 20.70
CA SER A 265 19.97 9.11 21.02
C SER A 265 20.95 9.70 20.00
N LEU A 266 20.58 10.84 19.43
CA LEU A 266 21.40 11.61 18.51
C LEU A 266 22.31 12.60 19.26
N PRO A 267 23.35 13.17 18.62
CA PRO A 267 24.30 14.07 19.28
C PRO A 267 23.70 15.28 20.00
N ASN A 268 22.48 15.70 19.62
CA ASN A 268 21.77 16.79 20.30
C ASN A 268 20.88 16.33 21.48
N GLY A 269 20.99 15.07 21.90
CA GLY A 269 20.26 14.48 23.02
C GLY A 269 18.84 14.02 22.70
N ARG A 270 18.32 14.33 21.51
CA ARG A 270 17.00 13.86 21.05
C ARG A 270 17.08 12.43 20.54
N ARG A 271 15.95 11.72 20.57
CA ARG A 271 15.85 10.41 19.89
C ARG A 271 15.58 10.62 18.41
N ALA A 272 16.10 9.74 17.56
CA ALA A 272 15.88 9.84 16.12
C ALA A 272 14.39 9.85 15.73
N ILE A 273 13.58 9.00 16.37
CA ILE A 273 12.14 8.90 16.13
C ILE A 273 11.39 10.21 16.41
N GLU A 274 11.92 11.12 17.24
CA GLU A 274 11.27 12.40 17.51
C GLU A 274 11.26 13.33 16.29
N TYR A 275 12.16 13.13 15.34
CA TYR A 275 12.17 13.88 14.08
C TYR A 275 11.07 13.43 13.11
N GLN A 276 10.51 12.23 13.31
CA GLN A 276 9.30 11.81 12.61
C GLN A 276 8.13 12.74 12.96
N VAL A 277 7.99 13.09 14.24
CA VAL A 277 6.96 14.03 14.69
C VAL A 277 7.20 15.43 14.14
N ASP A 278 8.46 15.85 14.02
CA ASP A 278 8.77 17.15 13.41
C ASP A 278 8.39 17.19 11.92
N ALA A 279 8.63 16.11 11.17
CA ALA A 279 8.17 15.99 9.78
C ALA A 279 6.64 16.01 9.69
N LEU A 280 5.95 15.21 10.52
CA LEU A 280 4.49 15.21 10.60
C LEU A 280 3.93 16.63 10.89
N ARG A 281 4.55 17.38 11.80
CA ARG A 281 4.18 18.78 12.09
C ARG A 281 4.47 19.72 10.92
N ALA A 282 5.48 19.44 10.10
CA ALA A 282 5.75 20.24 8.91
C ALA A 282 4.61 20.10 7.89
N HIS A 283 3.91 18.97 7.89
CA HIS A 283 2.74 18.64 7.06
C HIS A 283 1.40 18.91 7.77
N ALA A 284 1.26 20.12 8.31
CA ALA A 284 0.07 20.50 9.07
C ALA A 284 -1.24 20.39 8.27
N SER A 285 -1.19 20.49 6.94
CA SER A 285 -2.36 20.26 6.09
C SER A 285 -2.81 18.80 6.06
N GLN A 286 -1.93 17.84 6.30
CA GLN A 286 -2.23 16.41 6.31
C GLN A 286 -2.49 15.90 7.73
N PHE A 287 -1.88 16.55 8.72
CA PHE A 287 -1.98 16.16 10.12
C PHE A 287 -2.40 17.35 11.02
N PRO A 288 -3.57 17.96 10.77
CA PRO A 288 -3.99 19.18 11.47
C PRO A 288 -4.26 18.95 12.97
N GLU A 289 -4.56 17.72 13.36
CA GLU A 289 -4.91 17.36 14.74
C GLU A 289 -3.73 16.88 15.59
N LEU A 290 -2.49 16.96 15.09
CA LEU A 290 -1.33 16.58 15.89
C LEU A 290 -1.27 17.44 17.16
N PRO A 291 -1.29 16.83 18.36
CA PRO A 291 -1.14 17.57 19.59
C PRO A 291 0.15 18.39 19.59
N ALA A 292 0.12 19.55 20.27
CA ALA A 292 1.32 20.38 20.45
C ALA A 292 2.47 19.57 21.09
N GLU A 293 2.13 18.71 22.04
CA GLU A 293 3.05 17.79 22.70
C GLU A 293 2.67 16.34 22.38
N ILE A 294 3.45 15.71 21.50
CA ILE A 294 3.39 14.27 21.25
C ILE A 294 4.57 13.65 21.96
N ARG A 295 4.28 12.75 22.90
CA ARG A 295 5.29 11.92 23.56
C ARG A 295 5.24 10.53 22.96
N ILE A 296 6.30 10.16 22.25
CA ILE A 296 6.47 8.80 21.75
C ILE A 296 6.84 7.90 22.93
N ASP A 297 5.88 7.10 23.37
CA ASP A 297 5.98 6.21 24.54
C ASP A 297 5.65 4.77 24.13
N ALA A 298 6.42 4.24 23.19
CA ALA A 298 6.34 2.84 22.79
C ALA A 298 7.64 2.10 23.15
N ASP A 299 7.54 0.78 23.28
CA ASP A 299 8.68 -0.08 23.56
C ASP A 299 9.77 0.10 22.50
N ALA A 300 11.04 0.01 22.90
CA ALA A 300 12.17 0.25 21.99
C ALA A 300 12.14 -0.67 20.74
N SER A 301 11.65 -1.90 20.86
CA SER A 301 11.47 -2.82 19.72
C SER A 301 10.40 -2.35 18.72
N ALA A 302 9.43 -1.56 19.17
CA ALA A 302 8.35 -1.00 18.37
C ALA A 302 8.73 0.37 17.74
N LEU A 303 9.88 0.93 18.14
CA LEU A 303 10.44 2.17 17.58
C LEU A 303 11.49 1.90 16.48
N ARG A 304 11.47 0.69 15.90
CA ARG A 304 12.35 0.32 14.80
C ARG A 304 11.67 0.62 13.46
N ILE A 305 12.43 1.15 12.51
CA ILE A 305 11.97 1.38 11.14
C ILE A 305 12.41 0.18 10.30
N PRO A 306 11.48 -0.67 9.84
CA PRO A 306 11.79 -1.79 8.98
C PRO A 306 12.09 -1.31 7.57
N LEU A 307 13.16 -1.83 6.98
CA LEU A 307 13.57 -1.57 5.60
C LEU A 307 13.75 -2.90 4.88
N ALA A 308 13.25 -3.00 3.66
CA ALA A 308 13.50 -4.12 2.76
C ALA A 308 14.49 -3.70 1.67
N ASP A 309 15.49 -4.53 1.39
CA ASP A 309 16.38 -4.30 0.25
C ASP A 309 15.68 -4.76 -1.04
N LEU A 310 15.81 -4.01 -2.13
CA LEU A 310 15.29 -4.44 -3.44
C LEU A 310 15.85 -5.81 -3.86
N ALA A 311 17.06 -6.16 -3.42
CA ALA A 311 17.66 -7.47 -3.68
C ALA A 311 16.92 -8.64 -2.98
N ASP A 312 16.17 -8.35 -1.91
CA ASP A 312 15.55 -9.34 -1.02
C ASP A 312 14.03 -9.46 -1.21
N ILE A 313 13.45 -8.74 -2.18
CA ILE A 313 12.01 -8.75 -2.46
C ILE A 313 11.72 -9.08 -3.93
N ASP A 314 10.56 -9.69 -4.17
CA ASP A 314 9.94 -9.69 -5.49
C ASP A 314 9.03 -8.45 -5.61
N PRO A 315 9.39 -7.41 -6.37
CA PRO A 315 8.55 -6.22 -6.50
C PRO A 315 7.24 -6.48 -7.25
N ALA A 316 7.07 -7.66 -7.86
CA ALA A 316 5.80 -8.09 -8.45
C ALA A 316 4.85 -8.74 -7.44
N GLU A 317 5.31 -9.05 -6.22
CA GLU A 317 4.47 -9.58 -5.16
C GLU A 317 3.41 -8.53 -4.75
N GLU A 318 2.14 -8.95 -4.68
CA GLU A 318 1.01 -8.08 -4.34
C GLU A 318 0.56 -8.37 -2.91
N LEU A 319 0.95 -7.51 -1.96
CA LEU A 319 0.62 -7.69 -0.54
C LEU A 319 -0.69 -6.99 -0.12
N CYS A 320 -1.27 -6.15 -1.00
CA CYS A 320 -2.56 -5.48 -0.79
C CYS A 320 -3.77 -6.37 -1.13
N THR A 321 -3.57 -7.65 -1.44
CA THR A 321 -4.62 -8.59 -1.83
C THR A 321 -5.70 -8.89 -0.78
N ALA A 322 -5.63 -8.41 0.48
CA ALA A 322 -6.80 -8.48 1.38
C ALA A 322 -7.55 -7.16 1.55
N LEU A 323 -7.10 -6.07 0.92
CA LEU A 323 -8.00 -4.98 0.52
C LEU A 323 -8.64 -5.27 -0.85
N ASP A 324 -8.10 -6.23 -1.58
CA ASP A 324 -8.80 -6.88 -2.68
C ASP A 324 -9.95 -7.67 -2.07
N LEU A 325 -11.11 -7.05 -2.11
CA LEU A 325 -12.38 -7.59 -1.68
C LEU A 325 -12.53 -8.88 -2.45
N GLY A 326 -12.34 -10.01 -1.75
CA GLY A 326 -11.91 -11.26 -2.38
C GLY A 326 -12.67 -11.58 -3.65
N ASP A 327 -11.95 -12.14 -4.64
CA ASP A 327 -12.44 -12.64 -5.93
C ASP A 327 -13.97 -12.58 -6.01
N TYR A 328 -14.50 -11.58 -6.75
CA TYR A 328 -15.93 -11.31 -6.94
C TYR A 328 -16.77 -12.55 -7.30
N ARG A 329 -16.12 -13.68 -7.63
CA ARG A 329 -16.73 -14.99 -7.85
C ARG A 329 -17.19 -15.71 -6.59
N THR A 330 -16.73 -15.31 -5.40
CA THR A 330 -17.15 -15.88 -4.10
C THR A 330 -18.12 -14.98 -3.32
N VAL A 331 -18.61 -13.91 -3.95
CA VAL A 331 -19.73 -13.14 -3.43
C VAL A 331 -20.85 -14.10 -3.04
N ASP A 332 -21.39 -13.94 -1.82
CA ASP A 332 -22.57 -14.65 -1.37
C ASP A 332 -23.62 -14.64 -2.49
N LYS A 333 -24.11 -15.81 -2.90
CA LYS A 333 -25.13 -15.94 -3.95
C LYS A 333 -26.34 -15.03 -3.69
N SER A 334 -26.57 -14.62 -2.44
CA SER A 334 -27.58 -13.64 -2.04
C SER A 334 -27.41 -12.26 -2.69
N LEU A 335 -26.18 -11.84 -3.00
CA LEU A 335 -25.86 -10.54 -3.62
C LEU A 335 -25.63 -10.61 -5.13
N ALA A 336 -25.56 -11.80 -5.74
CA ALA A 336 -25.36 -11.95 -7.19
C ALA A 336 -26.38 -11.17 -8.05
N HIS A 337 -27.57 -10.89 -7.51
CA HIS A 337 -28.57 -10.06 -8.18
C HIS A 337 -28.22 -8.55 -8.16
N VAL A 338 -27.56 -8.05 -7.10
CA VAL A 338 -27.08 -6.67 -6.98
C VAL A 338 -26.02 -6.39 -8.04
N PHE A 339 -25.06 -7.31 -8.19
CA PHE A 339 -24.03 -7.22 -9.22
C PHE A 339 -24.62 -7.17 -10.63
N ARG A 340 -25.58 -8.06 -10.95
CA ARG A 340 -26.26 -8.04 -12.26
C ARG A 340 -27.01 -6.73 -12.51
N ARG A 341 -27.60 -6.13 -11.49
CA ARG A 341 -28.27 -4.81 -11.61
C ARG A 341 -27.26 -3.70 -11.88
N ILE A 342 -26.10 -3.72 -11.22
CA ILE A 342 -25.04 -2.73 -11.43
C ILE A 342 -24.40 -2.88 -12.81
N GLU A 343 -24.16 -4.10 -13.28
CA GLU A 343 -23.70 -4.36 -14.64
C GLU A 343 -24.71 -3.86 -15.69
N ALA A 344 -26.01 -4.11 -15.46
CA ALA A 344 -27.07 -3.60 -16.33
C ALA A 344 -27.13 -2.05 -16.32
N LEU A 345 -26.94 -1.43 -15.16
CA LEU A 345 -26.86 0.03 -15.03
C LEU A 345 -25.63 0.61 -15.72
N ALA A 346 -24.47 -0.01 -15.57
CA ALA A 346 -23.25 0.38 -16.25
C ALA A 346 -23.40 0.25 -17.78
N ALA A 347 -24.08 -0.79 -18.25
CA ALA A 347 -24.33 -1.01 -19.67
C ALA A 347 -25.39 -0.05 -20.26
N ALA A 348 -26.36 0.38 -19.45
CA ALA A 348 -27.40 1.35 -19.85
C ALA A 348 -26.98 2.81 -19.62
N ALA A 349 -25.84 3.04 -18.95
CA ALA A 349 -25.33 4.38 -18.69
C ALA A 349 -25.00 5.08 -20.03
N PRO A 350 -25.39 6.36 -20.20
CA PRO A 350 -25.00 7.15 -21.36
C PRO A 350 -23.48 7.21 -21.52
N PRO A 351 -22.95 7.41 -22.75
CA PRO A 351 -21.57 7.80 -22.95
C PRO A 351 -21.30 9.05 -22.12
N GLY A 352 -20.41 8.95 -21.13
CA GLY A 352 -20.22 10.03 -20.16
C GLY A 352 -20.59 9.66 -18.73
N ILE A 353 -20.97 8.41 -18.45
CA ILE A 353 -21.29 7.96 -17.09
C ILE A 353 -20.71 6.54 -16.89
N ALA A 354 -19.77 6.38 -15.97
CA ALA A 354 -19.25 5.09 -15.53
C ALA A 354 -19.79 4.77 -14.15
N VAL A 355 -20.42 3.61 -14.02
CA VAL A 355 -20.88 3.06 -12.74
C VAL A 355 -19.81 2.08 -12.25
N HIS A 356 -19.26 2.34 -11.06
CA HIS A 356 -18.28 1.44 -10.44
C HIS A 356 -18.78 0.92 -9.11
N LEU A 357 -18.43 -0.33 -8.79
CA LEU A 357 -18.66 -0.92 -7.48
C LEU A 357 -17.33 -1.00 -6.73
N VAL A 358 -17.26 -0.39 -5.55
CA VAL A 358 -16.17 -0.60 -4.61
C VAL A 358 -16.79 -1.22 -3.36
N GLN A 359 -16.43 -2.45 -3.05
CA GLN A 359 -16.84 -3.07 -1.78
C GLN A 359 -15.91 -2.51 -0.67
N GLY A 360 -16.44 -2.26 0.52
CA GLY A 360 -15.65 -1.87 1.70
C GLY A 360 -15.99 -2.84 2.83
N GLY A 361 -15.12 -3.80 3.11
CA GLY A 361 -15.37 -4.82 4.14
C GLY A 361 -16.69 -5.59 3.93
N ALA A 362 -17.23 -6.17 5.00
CA ALA A 362 -18.31 -7.15 4.94
C ALA A 362 -19.67 -6.60 4.46
N THR A 363 -19.88 -5.28 4.41
CA THR A 363 -21.23 -4.70 4.21
C THR A 363 -21.26 -3.30 3.59
N VAL A 364 -20.15 -2.75 3.09
CA VAL A 364 -20.18 -1.43 2.41
C VAL A 364 -20.09 -1.60 0.90
N LEU A 365 -20.97 -0.91 0.17
CA LEU A 365 -21.11 -0.95 -1.28
C LEU A 365 -21.09 0.50 -1.79
N GLN A 366 -19.96 0.93 -2.35
CA GLN A 366 -19.80 2.27 -2.89
C GLN A 366 -20.09 2.25 -4.39
N VAL A 367 -20.96 3.16 -4.83
CA VAL A 367 -21.31 3.35 -6.24
C VAL A 367 -21.01 4.79 -6.64
N GLY A 368 -20.12 4.96 -7.62
CA GLY A 368 -19.77 6.27 -8.19
C GLY A 368 -20.28 6.41 -9.62
N LEU A 369 -20.57 7.65 -10.02
CA LEU A 369 -20.79 8.06 -11.42
C LEU A 369 -19.59 8.89 -11.86
N LEU A 370 -18.89 8.50 -12.93
CA LEU A 370 -17.76 9.26 -13.51
C LEU A 370 -18.00 9.60 -14.97
N ASP A 371 -17.47 10.71 -15.49
CA ASP A 371 -17.58 10.98 -16.92
C ASP A 371 -16.70 10.10 -17.83
N SER A 372 -17.03 10.06 -19.13
CA SER A 372 -16.36 9.21 -20.14
C SER A 372 -14.95 9.62 -20.49
N THR A 373 -14.49 10.78 -20.00
CA THR A 373 -13.14 11.27 -20.26
C THR A 373 -12.19 10.97 -19.10
N GLY A 374 -12.71 10.56 -17.94
CA GLY A 374 -11.92 10.45 -16.71
C GLY A 374 -11.13 11.74 -16.44
N HIS A 375 -11.71 12.88 -16.81
CA HIS A 375 -11.09 14.20 -16.79
C HIS A 375 -12.04 15.17 -16.10
N GLN A 376 -11.64 15.71 -14.94
CA GLN A 376 -12.26 16.93 -14.41
C GLN A 376 -11.86 18.11 -15.30
N SER A 377 -12.70 18.47 -16.28
CA SER A 377 -12.52 19.70 -17.06
C SER A 377 -13.25 20.87 -16.40
N ARG A 378 -12.47 21.90 -16.03
CA ARG A 378 -12.79 23.04 -15.17
C ARG A 378 -13.76 24.10 -15.71
N LYS A 379 -14.37 23.98 -16.90
CA LYS A 379 -15.19 25.07 -17.45
C LYS A 379 -16.38 24.56 -18.26
N ASP A 380 -17.54 25.00 -17.81
CA ASP A 380 -18.87 24.84 -18.40
C ASP A 380 -19.54 23.46 -18.21
N PHE A 381 -20.77 23.51 -17.70
CA PHE A 381 -21.70 22.44 -17.30
C PHE A 381 -21.59 21.93 -15.85
N GLY A 382 -22.59 22.31 -15.06
CA GLY A 382 -22.71 22.02 -13.62
C GLY A 382 -23.13 20.59 -13.31
N LEU A 383 -22.24 19.62 -13.52
CA LEU A 383 -22.40 18.27 -12.99
C LEU A 383 -21.34 17.98 -11.94
N ARG A 384 -21.82 17.72 -10.72
CA ARG A 384 -21.03 17.36 -9.55
C ARG A 384 -20.77 15.85 -9.61
N ASP A 385 -19.54 15.43 -9.34
CA ASP A 385 -19.23 14.04 -8.99
C ASP A 385 -20.15 13.61 -7.83
N VAL A 386 -21.05 12.66 -8.07
CA VAL A 386 -21.87 12.05 -7.01
C VAL A 386 -21.20 10.75 -6.62
N GLN A 387 -20.38 10.79 -5.57
CA GLN A 387 -20.01 9.58 -4.85
C GLN A 387 -21.16 9.21 -3.93
N LEU A 388 -21.84 8.09 -4.21
CA LEU A 388 -22.83 7.53 -3.31
C LEU A 388 -22.16 6.36 -2.57
N VAL A 389 -21.69 6.62 -1.35
CA VAL A 389 -21.25 5.55 -0.45
C VAL A 389 -22.47 4.98 0.23
N VAL A 390 -22.82 3.73 -0.07
CA VAL A 390 -23.93 3.05 0.59
C VAL A 390 -23.38 1.91 1.44
N GLY A 391 -23.32 2.13 2.75
CA GLY A 391 -23.25 1.03 3.70
C GLY A 391 -24.58 0.29 3.69
N ALA A 392 -24.61 -0.97 3.29
CA ALA A 392 -25.81 -1.80 3.35
C ALA A 392 -25.52 -2.97 4.29
N ALA A 393 -26.03 -2.87 5.52
CA ALA A 393 -25.94 -3.94 6.52
C ALA A 393 -26.88 -5.11 6.20
N SER A 394 -27.84 -4.91 5.27
CA SER A 394 -28.83 -5.90 4.85
C SER A 394 -29.12 -5.85 3.35
N ARG A 395 -29.73 -6.92 2.84
CA ARG A 395 -30.19 -7.00 1.45
C ARG A 395 -31.21 -5.89 1.10
N GLU A 396 -32.11 -5.57 2.02
CA GLU A 396 -33.13 -4.53 1.81
C GLU A 396 -32.50 -3.14 1.69
N GLU A 397 -31.44 -2.85 2.46
CA GLU A 397 -30.69 -1.59 2.33
C GLU A 397 -29.91 -1.52 1.01
N ALA A 398 -29.32 -2.64 0.57
CA ALA A 398 -28.67 -2.71 -0.74
C ALA A 398 -29.67 -2.50 -1.89
N ASP A 399 -30.86 -3.09 -1.80
CA ASP A 399 -31.93 -2.91 -2.79
C ASP A 399 -32.46 -1.47 -2.81
N ALA A 400 -32.70 -0.87 -1.65
CA ALA A 400 -33.13 0.53 -1.56
C ALA A 400 -32.09 1.51 -2.12
N ALA A 401 -30.80 1.21 -1.92
CA ALA A 401 -29.69 1.96 -2.46
C ALA A 401 -29.58 1.86 -3.98
N LEU A 402 -29.70 0.66 -4.53
CA LEU A 402 -29.76 0.44 -5.98
C LEU A 402 -30.96 1.17 -6.58
N ASP A 403 -32.13 1.08 -5.97
CA ASP A 403 -33.32 1.79 -6.45
C ASP A 403 -33.10 3.32 -6.42
N ALA A 404 -32.36 3.83 -5.43
CA ALA A 404 -32.00 5.25 -5.38
C ALA A 404 -31.04 5.64 -6.51
N ILE A 405 -30.02 4.82 -6.78
CA ILE A 405 -29.08 5.01 -7.89
C ILE A 405 -29.81 4.91 -9.23
N GLU A 406 -30.66 3.91 -9.43
CA GLU A 406 -31.49 3.74 -10.63
C GLU A 406 -32.41 4.94 -10.86
N ARG A 407 -33.02 5.50 -9.80
CA ARG A 407 -33.81 6.74 -9.90
C ARG A 407 -32.97 7.96 -10.25
N ILE A 408 -31.72 8.02 -9.80
CA ILE A 408 -30.79 9.11 -10.15
C ILE A 408 -30.39 8.97 -11.62
N VAL A 409 -29.89 7.79 -12.02
CA VAL A 409 -29.48 7.48 -13.40
C VAL A 409 -30.65 7.68 -14.36
N SER A 410 -31.85 7.18 -14.03
CA SER A 410 -33.05 7.34 -14.88
C SER A 410 -33.49 8.80 -15.01
N ARG A 411 -33.34 9.61 -13.95
CA ARG A 411 -33.59 11.05 -14.06
C ARG A 411 -32.59 11.75 -14.97
N TYR A 412 -31.34 11.31 -14.96
CA TYR A 412 -30.31 11.84 -15.86
C TYR A 412 -30.48 11.40 -17.31
N VAL A 413 -30.77 10.12 -17.55
CA VAL A 413 -30.99 9.56 -18.89
C VAL A 413 -32.19 10.20 -19.60
N ASN A 414 -33.23 10.56 -18.84
CA ASN A 414 -34.48 11.10 -19.39
C ASN A 414 -34.62 12.63 -19.25
N ALA A 415 -33.60 13.32 -18.71
CA ALA A 415 -33.62 14.78 -18.69
C ALA A 415 -33.44 15.30 -20.13
N PRO A 416 -34.26 16.27 -20.59
CA PRO A 416 -34.00 16.94 -21.86
C PRO A 416 -32.63 17.64 -21.80
N PRO A 417 -31.90 17.69 -22.93
CA PRO A 417 -30.54 18.22 -22.99
C PRO A 417 -30.43 19.69 -22.57
#